data_AF-A0A368G8M2-F1
#
_entry.id   AF-A0A368G8M2-F1
#
_cell.length_a   1.000
_cell.length_b   1.000
_cell.length_c   1.000
_cell.angle_alpha   90.00
_cell.angle_beta   90.00
_cell.angle_gamma   90.00
#
_symmetry.space_group_name_H-M   'P 1'
#
loop_
_entity.id
_entity.type
_entity.pdbx_description
1 polymer ?
#
loop_
_entity_poly.entity_id
_entity_poly.type
_entity_poly.pdbx_seq_one_letter_code
_entity_poly.pdbx_strand_id
1 'polypeptide(L)'
;LSAFRCRFGKPLLPKHGLISNVVTAVQQKVISDCYLVPVSYTYDNVAEGVFLDELMGIPKKRESVLGIITGVIKSFGMPKRCGAVRIHYGNPVLLSDYINALHEALISCEVMPQLSRIPHTFSYRELVPWHSRHKEKADDRSLIRAIGYHVLYEAQSIVSISLVSIVSALLMCKFRQSVPLEVLSADCQWLCDQIVHDGSDVMGWHKGETCGRNAVEVQLYNVGCSFNIRKDLMPYALQYLRDSVERYVDLDAGVDNVVVINTHRQLVNLAFNKNALVPLFALRSAIALAMVSRSFSQVHFVDVVDDVALICDWMQFEVIFCKPCEDLRALIAVFIGRSGLSHIDYGMLRLEGGEEDEIEGKVPMKLEVRDAMAKDLLMFYSNFLRPFLQSLYIVIARLLSGDDVTEGDFIYDHFYNKLVKVQLQSPKQSGNGAEIISRIPLFSLFLFLVSCYSCHSKSVEAVNSDSFRNSLRFLRYKTILSSDSKHLERERAEEIRSGLQRLLEI
;
A
#
# COMPACT_ATOMS: atom_id res chain seq x y z
N LEU A 1 -0.33 -5.78 -18.53
CA LEU A 1 -0.81 -6.94 -17.74
C LEU A 1 -2.01 -6.60 -16.86
N SER A 2 -2.07 -5.43 -16.23
CA SER A 2 -3.35 -4.85 -15.81
C SER A 2 -4.01 -4.20 -17.02
N ALA A 3 -5.21 -4.62 -17.42
CA ALA A 3 -5.95 -3.97 -18.52
C ALA A 3 -6.44 -2.54 -18.16
N PHE A 4 -6.14 -2.08 -16.94
CA PHE A 4 -6.55 -0.80 -16.39
C PHE A 4 -5.36 -0.08 -15.76
N ARG A 5 -5.44 1.25 -15.74
CA ARG A 5 -4.50 2.14 -15.05
C ARG A 5 -4.49 1.84 -13.55
N CYS A 6 -3.35 2.07 -12.91
CA CYS A 6 -3.25 2.05 -11.46
C CYS A 6 -4.21 3.11 -10.88
N ARG A 7 -5.20 2.64 -10.12
CA ARG A 7 -6.25 3.48 -9.52
C ARG A 7 -6.05 3.69 -8.03
N PHE A 8 -4.92 3.34 -7.44
CA PHE A 8 -4.74 3.46 -5.97
C PHE A 8 -3.30 3.80 -5.58
N GLY A 9 -2.49 4.21 -6.54
CA GLY A 9 -1.05 4.47 -6.35
C GLY A 9 -0.19 3.21 -6.23
N LYS A 10 -0.79 2.02 -6.27
CA LYS A 10 -0.11 0.72 -6.23
C LYS A 10 -0.48 -0.20 -7.40
N PRO A 11 0.42 -1.08 -7.85
CA PRO A 11 0.14 -1.99 -8.97
C PRO A 11 -1.14 -2.81 -8.74
N LEU A 12 -1.92 -2.99 -9.81
CA LEU A 12 -3.07 -3.89 -9.79
C LEU A 12 -2.61 -5.31 -10.11
N LEU A 13 -3.26 -6.29 -9.50
CA LEU A 13 -3.03 -7.70 -9.79
C LEU A 13 -3.17 -7.99 -11.31
N PRO A 14 -2.33 -8.86 -11.87
CA PRO A 14 -2.28 -9.08 -13.31
C PRO A 14 -3.58 -9.74 -13.79
N LYS A 15 -4.03 -9.35 -14.99
CA LYS A 15 -5.10 -10.04 -15.70
C LYS A 15 -4.51 -11.05 -16.66
N HIS A 16 -4.85 -12.32 -16.45
CA HIS A 16 -4.20 -13.45 -17.10
C HIS A 16 -4.57 -13.63 -18.58
N GLY A 17 -5.71 -13.08 -19.03
CA GLY A 17 -6.21 -13.31 -20.39
C GLY A 17 -5.24 -12.94 -21.52
N LEU A 18 -4.46 -11.87 -21.36
CA LEU A 18 -3.45 -11.50 -22.36
C LEU A 18 -2.22 -12.43 -22.34
N ILE A 19 -1.76 -12.84 -21.15
CA ILE A 19 -0.62 -13.76 -21.02
C ILE A 19 -1.00 -15.13 -21.56
N SER A 20 -2.20 -15.61 -21.23
CA SER A 20 -2.75 -16.88 -21.72
C SER A 20 -2.69 -16.97 -23.24
N ASN A 21 -3.15 -15.94 -23.96
CA ASN A 21 -3.10 -15.94 -25.43
C ASN A 21 -1.67 -16.08 -25.97
N VAL A 22 -0.71 -15.39 -25.36
CA VAL A 22 0.70 -15.43 -25.78
C VAL A 22 1.32 -16.79 -25.48
N VAL A 23 1.07 -17.33 -24.28
CA VAL A 23 1.53 -18.67 -23.87
C VAL A 23 0.99 -19.73 -24.80
N THR A 24 -0.31 -19.71 -25.09
CA THR A 24 -0.97 -20.63 -26.01
C THR A 24 -0.36 -20.53 -27.42
N ALA A 25 -0.06 -19.32 -27.90
CA ALA A 25 0.56 -19.14 -29.22
C ALA A 25 1.97 -19.74 -29.31
N VAL A 26 2.78 -19.63 -28.25
CA VAL A 26 4.10 -20.28 -28.16
C VAL A 26 3.95 -21.80 -28.06
N GLN A 27 3.08 -22.31 -27.19
CA GLN A 27 2.86 -23.75 -27.00
C GLN A 27 2.33 -24.43 -28.27
N GLN A 28 1.45 -23.76 -29.02
CA GLN A 28 0.93 -24.23 -30.31
C GLN A 28 1.93 -24.04 -31.46
N LYS A 29 3.13 -23.50 -31.18
CA LYS A 29 4.18 -23.20 -32.16
C LYS A 29 3.71 -22.26 -33.28
N VAL A 30 2.70 -21.42 -33.02
CA VAL A 30 2.27 -20.35 -33.93
C VAL A 30 3.34 -19.27 -33.98
N ILE A 31 3.98 -19.01 -32.83
CA ILE A 31 5.21 -18.22 -32.70
C ILE A 31 6.29 -19.10 -32.07
N SER A 32 7.57 -18.83 -32.38
CA SER A 32 8.68 -19.63 -31.84
C SER A 32 8.88 -19.38 -30.35
N ASP A 33 8.86 -18.11 -29.95
CA ASP A 33 8.98 -17.66 -28.56
C ASP A 33 8.63 -16.16 -28.46
N CYS A 34 8.59 -15.60 -27.26
CA CYS A 34 8.46 -14.16 -27.02
C CYS A 34 9.26 -13.68 -25.80
N TYR A 35 9.82 -12.47 -25.90
CA TYR A 35 10.36 -11.77 -24.74
C TYR A 35 9.23 -11.12 -23.94
N LEU A 36 9.20 -11.39 -22.63
CA LEU A 36 8.43 -10.60 -21.69
C LEU A 36 9.37 -9.54 -21.10
N VAL A 37 8.98 -8.27 -21.23
CA VAL A 37 9.75 -7.13 -20.73
C VAL A 37 8.96 -6.45 -19.61
N PRO A 38 9.40 -6.52 -18.35
CA PRO A 38 8.81 -5.74 -17.27
C PRO A 38 9.01 -4.25 -17.54
N VAL A 39 7.97 -3.43 -17.41
CA VAL A 39 8.05 -1.97 -17.62
C VAL A 39 7.34 -1.25 -16.50
N SER A 40 8.00 -0.25 -15.89
CA SER A 40 7.43 0.60 -14.86
C SER A 40 7.30 2.04 -15.36
N TYR A 41 6.28 2.76 -14.87
CA TYR A 41 6.02 4.16 -15.20
C TYR A 41 5.76 4.94 -13.91
N THR A 42 6.47 6.04 -13.71
CA THR A 42 6.28 6.95 -12.58
C THR A 42 6.00 8.35 -13.09
N TYR A 43 5.03 9.02 -12.46
CA TYR A 43 4.62 10.40 -12.74
C TYR A 43 4.56 11.16 -11.43
N ASP A 44 4.92 12.44 -11.42
CA ASP A 44 4.71 13.31 -10.24
C ASP A 44 3.23 13.66 -10.03
N ASN A 45 2.46 13.75 -11.12
CA ASN A 45 1.04 14.04 -11.04
C ASN A 45 0.26 13.33 -12.14
N VAL A 46 -0.91 12.81 -11.77
CA VAL A 46 -1.84 12.21 -12.72
C VAL A 46 -2.66 13.31 -13.37
N ALA A 47 -2.66 13.37 -14.70
CA ALA A 47 -3.38 14.40 -15.46
C ALA A 47 -4.92 14.37 -15.27
N GLU A 48 -5.49 13.29 -14.74
CA GLU A 48 -6.93 13.04 -14.69
C GLU A 48 -7.57 13.41 -13.36
N GLY A 49 -8.36 14.49 -13.35
CA GLY A 49 -9.11 14.95 -12.17
C GLY A 49 -10.34 14.10 -11.79
N VAL A 50 -10.83 13.24 -12.69
CA VAL A 50 -12.03 12.37 -12.49
C VAL A 50 -11.74 11.18 -11.57
N PHE A 51 -10.46 10.89 -11.38
CA PHE A 51 -10.01 9.69 -10.69
C PHE A 51 -10.20 9.76 -9.16
N LEU A 52 -10.02 10.93 -8.53
CA LEU A 52 -10.29 11.12 -7.10
C LEU A 52 -11.78 10.91 -6.76
N ASP A 53 -12.69 11.28 -7.67
CA ASP A 53 -14.13 11.09 -7.47
C ASP A 53 -14.48 9.60 -7.44
N GLU A 54 -13.84 8.79 -8.29
CA GLU A 54 -13.98 7.33 -8.26
C GLU A 54 -13.43 6.71 -6.97
N LEU A 55 -12.27 7.19 -6.49
CA LEU A 55 -11.70 6.75 -5.20
C LEU A 55 -12.65 6.98 -4.04
N MET A 56 -13.38 8.11 -4.06
CA MET A 56 -14.42 8.47 -3.08
C MET A 56 -15.71 7.66 -3.25
N GLY A 57 -15.76 6.69 -4.17
CA GLY A 57 -16.92 5.83 -4.42
C GLY A 57 -18.01 6.51 -5.25
N ILE A 58 -17.72 7.66 -5.88
CA ILE A 58 -18.67 8.30 -6.79
C ILE A 58 -18.70 7.47 -8.08
N PRO A 59 -19.88 6.97 -8.52
CA PRO A 59 -19.96 6.08 -9.67
C PRO A 59 -19.45 6.79 -10.94
N LYS A 60 -18.63 6.07 -11.72
CA LYS A 60 -18.07 6.59 -12.98
C LYS A 60 -19.20 7.06 -13.91
N LYS A 61 -19.22 8.36 -14.24
CA LYS A 61 -20.08 8.87 -15.32
C LYS A 61 -19.67 8.18 -16.61
N ARG A 62 -20.62 7.56 -17.32
CA ARG A 62 -20.36 6.93 -18.63
C ARG A 62 -19.79 7.99 -19.56
N GLU A 63 -18.53 7.83 -19.93
CA GLU A 63 -17.86 8.73 -20.88
C GLU A 63 -18.50 8.49 -22.25
N SER A 64 -19.10 9.53 -22.83
CA SER A 64 -19.54 9.49 -24.22
C SER A 64 -18.32 9.57 -25.14
N VAL A 65 -18.37 8.96 -26.33
CA VAL A 65 -17.28 9.02 -27.31
C VAL A 65 -16.90 10.48 -27.65
N LEU A 66 -17.91 11.35 -27.71
CA LEU A 66 -17.74 12.80 -27.83
C LEU A 66 -17.04 13.41 -26.60
N GLY A 67 -17.35 12.96 -25.39
CA GLY A 67 -16.69 13.38 -24.15
C GLY A 67 -15.22 12.98 -24.09
N ILE A 68 -14.86 11.81 -24.62
CA ILE A 68 -13.45 11.37 -24.74
C ILE A 68 -12.70 12.26 -25.73
N ILE A 69 -13.26 12.50 -26.92
CA ILE A 69 -12.64 13.37 -27.94
C ILE A 69 -12.49 14.80 -27.41
N THR A 70 -13.53 15.33 -26.75
CA THR A 70 -13.48 16.67 -26.14
C THR A 70 -12.50 16.71 -24.96
N GLY A 71 -12.38 15.63 -24.19
CA GLY A 71 -11.41 15.48 -23.10
C GLY A 71 -9.97 15.42 -23.60
N VAL A 72 -9.72 14.71 -24.70
CA VAL A 72 -8.42 14.67 -25.39
C VAL A 72 -8.08 16.06 -25.94
N ILE A 73 -8.99 16.73 -26.64
CA ILE A 73 -8.79 18.09 -27.17
C ILE A 73 -8.56 19.10 -26.04
N LYS A 74 -9.30 19.02 -24.93
CA LYS A 74 -9.07 19.86 -23.74
C LYS A 74 -7.73 19.55 -23.04
N SER A 75 -7.28 18.29 -23.06
CA SER A 75 -5.99 17.88 -22.50
C SER A 75 -4.82 18.38 -23.35
N PHE A 76 -5.01 18.54 -24.67
CA PHE A 76 -4.05 19.24 -25.54
C PHE A 76 -4.04 20.77 -25.30
N GLY A 77 -5.15 21.37 -24.84
CA GLY A 77 -5.30 22.82 -24.64
C GLY A 77 -5.05 23.36 -23.23
N MET A 78 -4.98 22.51 -22.20
CA MET A 78 -4.67 22.89 -20.83
C MET A 78 -3.43 22.13 -20.36
N PRO A 79 -2.25 22.77 -20.28
CA PRO A 79 -1.03 22.11 -19.85
C PRO A 79 -1.04 21.96 -18.34
N LYS A 80 -1.89 21.08 -17.79
CA LYS A 80 -1.60 20.50 -16.47
C LYS A 80 -0.37 19.63 -16.66
N ARG A 81 0.79 20.20 -16.34
CA ARG A 81 2.07 19.50 -16.41
C ARG A 81 2.00 18.29 -15.47
N CYS A 82 2.22 17.10 -16.00
CA CYS A 82 2.29 15.84 -15.23
C CYS A 82 3.56 15.75 -14.34
N GLY A 83 4.34 16.83 -14.31
CA GLY A 83 5.69 16.88 -13.76
C GLY A 83 6.67 16.02 -14.55
N ALA A 84 7.63 15.45 -13.86
CA ALA A 84 8.57 14.52 -14.45
C ALA A 84 7.91 13.15 -14.67
N VAL A 85 8.35 12.48 -15.74
CA VAL A 85 7.92 11.13 -16.09
C VAL A 85 9.16 10.28 -16.21
N ARG A 86 9.20 9.16 -15.49
CA ARG A 86 10.28 8.18 -15.57
C ARG A 86 9.74 6.83 -15.96
N ILE A 87 10.46 6.17 -16.86
CA ILE A 87 10.11 4.86 -17.40
C ILE A 87 11.32 3.96 -17.20
N HIS A 88 11.13 2.80 -16.57
CA HIS A 88 12.16 1.77 -16.51
C HIS A 88 11.76 0.56 -17.32
N TYR A 89 12.73 0.02 -18.05
CA TYR A 89 12.64 -1.25 -18.73
C TYR A 89 13.47 -2.24 -17.93
N GLY A 90 12.82 -3.31 -17.47
CA GLY A 90 13.47 -4.43 -16.82
C GLY A 90 14.17 -5.33 -17.83
N ASN A 91 14.85 -6.34 -17.31
CA ASN A 91 15.54 -7.32 -18.15
C ASN A 91 14.52 -8.10 -18.99
N PRO A 92 14.65 -8.12 -20.33
CA PRO A 92 13.85 -9.00 -21.18
C PRO A 92 14.18 -10.46 -20.88
N VAL A 93 13.17 -11.29 -20.66
CA VAL A 93 13.34 -12.73 -20.44
C VAL A 93 12.42 -13.48 -21.40
N LEU A 94 12.92 -14.55 -22.02
CA LEU A 94 12.14 -15.40 -22.92
C LEU A 94 11.04 -16.13 -22.14
N LEU A 95 9.89 -16.31 -22.77
CA LEU A 95 8.78 -17.04 -22.16
C LEU A 95 9.15 -18.49 -21.88
N SER A 96 9.93 -19.13 -22.77
CA SER A 96 10.47 -20.47 -22.54
C SER A 96 11.23 -20.55 -21.22
N ASP A 97 12.05 -19.54 -20.92
CA ASP A 97 12.91 -19.52 -19.75
C ASP A 97 12.09 -19.32 -18.48
N TYR A 98 11.06 -18.46 -18.51
CA TYR A 98 10.10 -18.35 -17.40
C TYR A 98 9.38 -19.67 -17.13
N ILE A 99 8.91 -20.35 -18.20
CA ILE A 99 8.21 -21.63 -18.08
C ILE A 99 9.14 -22.69 -17.49
N ASN A 100 10.38 -22.80 -17.99
CA ASN A 100 11.37 -23.75 -17.51
C ASN A 100 11.75 -23.49 -16.05
N ALA A 101 12.05 -22.24 -15.69
CA ALA A 101 12.41 -21.86 -14.32
C ALA A 101 11.26 -22.12 -13.33
N LEU A 102 10.01 -21.86 -13.72
CA LEU A 102 8.84 -22.17 -12.89
C LEU A 102 8.59 -23.67 -12.79
N HIS A 103 8.78 -24.44 -13.86
CA HIS A 103 8.71 -25.90 -13.80
C HIS A 103 9.80 -26.48 -12.92
N GLU A 104 11.04 -26.00 -13.03
CA GLU A 104 12.14 -26.41 -12.15
C GLU A 104 11.80 -26.09 -10.70
N ALA A 105 11.34 -24.86 -10.39
CA ALA A 105 10.92 -24.50 -9.04
C ALA A 105 9.74 -25.34 -8.53
N LEU A 106 8.80 -25.73 -9.40
CA LEU A 106 7.69 -26.64 -9.08
C LEU A 106 8.16 -28.07 -8.77
N ILE A 107 9.25 -28.52 -9.41
CA ILE A 107 9.78 -29.88 -9.30
C ILE A 107 10.82 -29.99 -8.17
N SER A 108 11.66 -28.96 -7.97
CA SER A 108 12.75 -28.94 -7.01
C SER A 108 12.32 -28.62 -5.59
N CYS A 109 11.17 -27.97 -5.42
CA CYS A 109 10.65 -27.61 -4.10
C CYS A 109 9.60 -28.65 -3.65
N GLU A 110 9.86 -29.35 -2.54
CA GLU A 110 8.80 -29.99 -1.71
C GLU A 110 7.78 -28.94 -1.20
N VAL A 111 8.11 -27.66 -1.34
CA VAL A 111 7.23 -26.51 -1.15
C VAL A 111 6.55 -26.19 -2.47
N MET A 112 5.29 -26.61 -2.62
CA MET A 112 4.42 -26.13 -3.69
C MET A 112 4.57 -24.59 -3.77
N PRO A 113 4.98 -23.98 -4.91
CA PRO A 113 4.88 -22.54 -5.06
C PRO A 113 3.46 -22.20 -4.68
N GLN A 114 3.29 -21.15 -3.88
CA GLN A 114 2.02 -20.82 -3.26
C GLN A 114 1.05 -20.24 -4.32
N LEU A 115 0.83 -20.99 -5.42
CA LEU A 115 -0.22 -20.88 -6.39
C LEU A 115 -1.58 -20.83 -5.66
N SER A 116 -1.71 -21.48 -4.50
CA SER A 116 -2.84 -21.35 -3.58
C SER A 116 -2.94 -20.00 -2.84
N ARG A 117 -1.96 -19.10 -2.95
CA ARG A 117 -2.06 -17.69 -2.48
C ARG A 117 -2.34 -16.74 -3.61
N ILE A 118 -2.09 -17.13 -4.86
CA ILE A 118 -2.43 -16.24 -5.93
C ILE A 118 -3.96 -16.17 -5.97
N PRO A 119 -4.58 -14.99 -5.92
CA PRO A 119 -6.02 -14.89 -6.09
C PRO A 119 -6.50 -15.46 -7.42
N HIS A 120 -7.56 -16.26 -7.37
CA HIS A 120 -8.44 -16.40 -8.53
C HIS A 120 -9.36 -15.18 -8.54
N THR A 121 -9.09 -14.20 -9.39
CA THR A 121 -10.01 -13.07 -9.60
C THR A 121 -11.30 -13.60 -10.22
N PHE A 122 -12.30 -13.94 -9.40
CA PHE A 122 -13.67 -14.20 -9.85
C PHE A 122 -14.35 -12.96 -10.45
N SER A 123 -13.77 -11.77 -10.25
CA SER A 123 -14.36 -10.50 -10.63
C SER A 123 -13.61 -9.86 -11.79
N TYR A 124 -14.31 -9.88 -12.93
CA TYR A 124 -14.03 -9.41 -14.29
C TYR A 124 -13.70 -10.56 -15.21
N ARG A 125 -14.72 -10.92 -16.02
CA ARG A 125 -14.62 -11.66 -17.28
C ARG A 125 -13.19 -11.61 -17.75
N GLU A 126 -12.48 -12.72 -17.52
CA GLU A 126 -11.30 -13.02 -18.31
C GLU A 126 -11.77 -12.78 -19.74
N LEU A 127 -11.26 -11.72 -20.37
CA LEU A 127 -11.52 -11.45 -21.78
C LEU A 127 -10.73 -12.48 -22.57
N VAL A 128 -10.95 -13.76 -22.26
CA VAL A 128 -10.62 -14.89 -23.10
C VAL A 128 -11.44 -14.65 -24.36
N PRO A 129 -10.80 -14.47 -25.51
CA PRO A 129 -11.50 -14.65 -26.76
C PRO A 129 -12.15 -16.03 -26.70
N TRP A 130 -13.47 -16.04 -26.88
CA TRP A 130 -14.24 -17.12 -27.47
C TRP A 130 -13.35 -18.20 -28.07
N HIS A 131 -13.38 -19.42 -27.52
CA HIS A 131 -13.30 -20.74 -28.15
C HIS A 131 -13.16 -21.76 -27.00
N SER A 132 -14.27 -22.06 -26.32
CA SER A 132 -14.38 -23.08 -25.25
C SER A 132 -14.19 -24.53 -25.73
N ARG A 133 -13.31 -24.76 -26.71
CA ARG A 133 -13.01 -26.10 -27.25
C ARG A 133 -11.75 -26.72 -26.66
N HIS A 134 -10.91 -25.98 -25.94
CA HIS A 134 -9.75 -26.53 -25.26
C HIS A 134 -10.02 -26.64 -23.75
N LYS A 135 -10.08 -27.88 -23.25
CA LYS A 135 -9.99 -28.18 -21.82
C LYS A 135 -8.58 -27.81 -21.33
N GLU A 136 -8.34 -26.55 -21.01
CA GLU A 136 -7.11 -26.16 -20.30
C GLU A 136 -7.08 -26.86 -18.94
N LYS A 137 -5.95 -27.48 -18.59
CA LYS A 137 -5.81 -28.16 -17.29
C LYS A 137 -5.68 -27.10 -16.19
N ALA A 138 -6.01 -27.47 -14.94
CA ALA A 138 -5.88 -26.55 -13.80
C ALA A 138 -4.43 -26.06 -13.59
N ASP A 139 -3.46 -26.87 -14.01
CA ASP A 139 -2.02 -26.58 -13.92
C ASP A 139 -1.58 -25.45 -14.87
N ASP A 140 -2.08 -25.45 -16.12
CA ASP A 140 -1.78 -24.42 -17.12
C ASP A 140 -2.20 -23.01 -16.65
N ARG A 141 -3.36 -22.91 -16.00
CA ARG A 141 -3.87 -21.64 -15.45
C ARG A 141 -3.06 -21.13 -14.27
N SER A 142 -2.57 -22.03 -13.44
CA SER A 142 -1.69 -21.71 -12.31
C SER A 142 -0.34 -21.20 -12.80
N LEU A 143 0.23 -21.82 -13.83
CA LEU A 143 1.47 -21.39 -14.47
C LEU A 143 1.34 -20.00 -15.13
N ILE A 144 0.32 -19.79 -15.97
CA ILE A 144 0.06 -18.48 -16.63
C ILE A 144 -0.01 -17.35 -15.59
N ARG A 145 -0.63 -17.66 -14.46
CA ARG A 145 -0.78 -16.73 -13.35
C ARG A 145 0.53 -16.50 -12.61
N ALA A 146 1.31 -17.53 -12.32
CA ALA A 146 2.65 -17.37 -11.75
C ALA A 146 3.52 -16.47 -12.65
N ILE A 147 3.53 -16.68 -13.96
CA ILE A 147 4.27 -15.83 -14.91
C ILE A 147 3.81 -14.36 -14.80
N GLY A 148 2.49 -14.13 -14.78
CA GLY A 148 1.95 -12.77 -14.65
C GLY A 148 2.33 -12.07 -13.35
N TYR A 149 2.33 -12.79 -12.24
CA TYR A 149 2.75 -12.25 -10.94
C TYR A 149 4.24 -11.99 -10.89
N HIS A 150 5.06 -12.87 -11.45
CA HIS A 150 6.50 -12.70 -11.52
C HIS A 150 6.87 -11.44 -12.31
N VAL A 151 6.36 -11.31 -13.54
CA VAL A 151 6.65 -10.14 -14.39
C VAL A 151 6.16 -8.84 -13.74
N LEU A 152 5.00 -8.88 -13.06
CA LEU A 152 4.49 -7.71 -12.34
C LEU A 152 5.36 -7.36 -11.13
N TYR A 153 5.82 -8.36 -10.38
CA TYR A 153 6.74 -8.15 -9.26
C TYR A 153 8.05 -7.53 -9.74
N GLU A 154 8.61 -8.00 -10.85
CA GLU A 154 9.81 -7.41 -11.46
C GLU A 154 9.58 -5.97 -11.90
N ALA A 155 8.46 -5.68 -12.57
CA ALA A 155 8.09 -4.31 -12.94
C ALA A 155 7.93 -3.40 -11.71
N GLN A 156 7.42 -3.93 -10.60
CA GLN A 156 7.28 -3.21 -9.33
C GLN A 156 8.63 -2.97 -8.65
N SER A 157 9.57 -3.91 -8.75
CA SER A 157 10.91 -3.80 -8.15
C SER A 157 11.81 -2.76 -8.83
N ILE A 158 11.54 -2.41 -10.09
CA ILE A 158 12.30 -1.42 -10.87
C ILE A 158 11.61 -0.04 -10.92
N VAL A 159 10.61 0.20 -10.08
CA VAL A 159 9.89 1.47 -10.08
C VAL A 159 10.74 2.57 -9.45
N SER A 160 10.77 3.75 -10.08
CA SER A 160 11.32 4.95 -9.46
C SER A 160 10.27 5.61 -8.57
N ILE A 161 10.64 6.05 -7.38
CA ILE A 161 9.72 6.70 -6.44
C ILE A 161 9.76 8.22 -6.65
N SER A 162 8.59 8.86 -6.82
CA SER A 162 8.47 10.32 -6.91
C SER A 162 8.65 10.99 -5.53
N LEU A 163 9.22 12.19 -5.49
CA LEU A 163 9.31 12.99 -4.25
C LEU A 163 7.91 13.35 -3.71
N VAL A 164 6.89 13.46 -4.58
CA VAL A 164 5.49 13.66 -4.15
C VAL A 164 5.03 12.49 -3.27
N SER A 165 5.37 11.27 -3.67
CA SER A 165 5.03 10.05 -2.93
C SER A 165 5.76 9.97 -1.59
N ILE A 166 7.04 10.36 -1.55
CA ILE A 166 7.87 10.39 -0.33
C ILE A 166 7.30 11.41 0.67
N VAL A 167 7.06 12.65 0.24
CA VAL A 167 6.47 13.68 1.10
C VAL A 167 5.07 13.29 1.57
N SER A 168 4.23 12.73 0.69
CA SER A 168 2.91 12.22 1.08
C SER A 168 3.02 11.11 2.13
N ALA A 169 4.00 10.22 2.02
CA ALA A 169 4.25 9.18 3.01
C ALA A 169 4.67 9.74 4.36
N LEU A 170 5.57 10.74 4.40
CA LEU A 170 5.96 11.40 5.64
C LEU A 170 4.76 12.09 6.31
N LEU A 171 3.97 12.84 5.55
CA LEU A 171 2.77 13.52 6.05
C LEU A 171 1.72 12.54 6.59
N MET A 172 1.55 11.38 5.97
CA MET A 172 0.54 10.41 6.40
C MET A 172 0.99 9.42 7.46
N CYS A 173 2.27 9.03 7.45
CA CYS A 173 2.80 7.99 8.33
C CYS A 173 3.56 8.54 9.54
N LYS A 174 3.98 9.82 9.51
CA LYS A 174 4.71 10.47 10.62
C LYS A 174 4.07 11.80 11.06
N PHE A 175 3.70 12.68 10.12
CA PHE A 175 3.34 14.08 10.41
C PHE A 175 1.89 14.44 10.07
N ARG A 176 0.91 13.77 10.71
CA ARG A 176 -0.52 13.98 10.39
C ARG A 176 -1.09 15.32 10.84
N GLN A 177 -0.47 15.97 11.82
CA GLN A 177 -1.00 17.20 12.41
C GLN A 177 -0.33 18.41 11.76
N SER A 178 0.84 18.80 12.29
CA SER A 178 1.66 19.91 11.83
C SER A 178 3.13 19.51 11.89
N VAL A 179 3.92 19.99 10.94
CA VAL A 179 5.37 19.77 10.92
C VAL A 179 6.10 21.04 10.45
N PRO A 180 7.18 21.45 11.13
CA PRO A 180 8.06 22.49 10.63
C PRO A 180 8.66 22.09 9.29
N LEU A 181 8.71 23.01 8.33
CA LEU A 181 9.22 22.75 6.98
C LEU A 181 10.65 22.20 7.00
N GLU A 182 11.50 22.69 7.91
CA GLU A 182 12.89 22.23 8.06
C GLU A 182 12.96 20.77 8.53
N VAL A 183 12.06 20.35 9.44
CA VAL A 183 11.97 18.96 9.91
C VAL A 183 11.45 18.05 8.80
N LEU A 184 10.40 18.47 8.08
CA LEU A 184 9.89 17.73 6.93
C LEU A 184 10.96 17.54 5.85
N SER A 185 11.77 18.58 5.62
CA SER A 185 12.87 18.57 4.67
C SER A 185 13.98 17.60 5.10
N ALA A 186 14.40 17.63 6.36
CA ALA A 186 15.41 16.71 6.89
C ALA A 186 14.97 15.25 6.80
N ASP A 187 13.72 14.96 7.16
CA ASP A 187 13.14 13.61 7.06
C ASP A 187 12.95 13.15 5.62
N CYS A 188 12.60 14.06 4.71
CA CYS A 188 12.52 13.78 3.28
C CYS A 188 13.89 13.35 2.74
N GLN A 189 14.95 14.08 3.11
CA GLN A 189 16.31 13.74 2.75
C GLN A 189 16.72 12.36 3.30
N TRP A 190 16.48 12.11 4.59
CA TRP A 190 16.76 10.82 5.21
C TRP A 190 16.04 9.67 4.48
N LEU A 191 14.75 9.82 4.19
CA LEU A 191 13.97 8.77 3.54
C LEU A 191 14.42 8.53 2.10
N CYS A 192 14.76 9.59 1.36
CA CYS A 192 15.32 9.44 0.02
C CYS A 192 16.67 8.69 0.05
N ASP A 193 17.56 9.09 0.96
CA ASP A 193 18.87 8.44 1.11
C ASP A 193 18.74 6.97 1.53
N GLN A 194 17.76 6.65 2.38
CA GLN A 194 17.47 5.28 2.77
C GLN A 194 16.95 4.44 1.60
N ILE A 195 16.02 4.97 0.81
CA ILE A 195 15.47 4.28 -0.37
C ILE A 195 16.58 3.98 -1.39
N VAL A 196 17.48 4.94 -1.62
CA VAL A 196 18.64 4.75 -2.51
C VAL A 196 19.64 3.76 -1.93
N HIS A 197 19.90 3.80 -0.63
CA HIS A 197 20.75 2.83 0.06
C HIS A 197 20.21 1.39 -0.07
N ASP A 198 18.88 1.24 -0.05
CA ASP A 198 18.20 -0.05 -0.25
C ASP A 198 18.18 -0.51 -1.73
N GLY A 199 18.82 0.23 -2.64
CA GLY A 199 18.97 -0.12 -4.05
C GLY A 199 17.82 0.32 -4.96
N SER A 200 16.88 1.12 -4.45
CA SER A 200 15.77 1.66 -5.24
C SER A 200 16.06 3.07 -5.77
N ASP A 201 15.43 3.46 -6.87
CA ASP A 201 15.60 4.79 -7.47
C ASP A 201 14.57 5.80 -6.93
N VAL A 202 15.02 7.04 -6.71
CA VAL A 202 14.15 8.17 -6.36
C VAL A 202 14.26 9.22 -7.45
N MET A 203 13.12 9.64 -8.00
CA MET A 203 13.07 10.51 -9.15
C MET A 203 13.71 11.86 -8.87
N GLY A 204 14.81 12.14 -9.57
CA GLY A 204 15.54 13.41 -9.46
C GLY A 204 16.33 13.57 -8.15
N TRP A 205 16.53 12.50 -7.36
CA TRP A 205 17.34 12.53 -6.15
C TRP A 205 18.75 11.98 -6.42
N HIS A 206 19.76 12.72 -6.00
CA HIS A 206 21.16 12.33 -6.09
C HIS A 206 21.84 12.64 -4.76
N LYS A 207 22.23 11.59 -4.03
CA LYS A 207 22.83 11.71 -2.69
C LYS A 207 24.06 12.63 -2.74
N GLY A 208 24.03 13.70 -1.93
CA GLY A 208 25.10 14.71 -1.87
C GLY A 208 24.96 15.86 -2.88
N GLU A 209 24.11 15.73 -3.90
CA GLU A 209 23.83 16.80 -4.86
C GLU A 209 22.48 17.48 -4.60
N THR A 210 21.46 16.68 -4.25
CA THR A 210 20.12 17.17 -3.89
C THR A 210 19.96 17.22 -2.38
N CYS A 211 19.29 18.26 -1.88
CA CYS A 211 18.97 18.41 -0.47
C CYS A 211 17.46 18.28 -0.22
N GLY A 212 17.09 17.93 1.01
CA GLY A 212 15.70 17.73 1.41
C GLY A 212 14.82 18.96 1.22
N ARG A 213 15.37 20.17 1.45
CA ARG A 213 14.65 21.43 1.23
C ARG A 213 14.23 21.57 -0.23
N ASN A 214 15.13 21.23 -1.13
CA ASN A 214 14.84 21.21 -2.55
C ASN A 214 13.79 20.12 -2.86
N ALA A 215 13.89 18.92 -2.32
CA ALA A 215 12.85 17.90 -2.56
C ALA A 215 11.43 18.37 -2.17
N VAL A 216 11.32 19.10 -1.06
CA VAL A 216 10.02 19.51 -0.49
C VAL A 216 9.47 20.80 -1.11
N GLU A 217 10.26 21.87 -1.24
CA GLU A 217 9.77 23.22 -1.56
C GLU A 217 10.46 23.85 -2.77
N VAL A 218 9.70 24.38 -3.73
CA VAL A 218 10.24 25.27 -4.77
C VAL A 218 10.77 26.56 -4.14
N GLN A 219 12.07 26.82 -4.19
CA GLN A 219 12.56 28.17 -3.88
C GLN A 219 12.31 29.10 -5.08
N LEU A 220 11.11 29.68 -5.14
CA LEU A 220 10.73 30.75 -6.06
C LEU A 220 11.43 32.05 -5.63
N TYR A 221 12.74 32.15 -5.82
CA TYR A 221 13.35 33.47 -5.87
C TYR A 221 13.10 34.08 -7.25
N ASN A 222 12.31 35.15 -7.24
CA ASN A 222 12.27 36.11 -8.33
C ASN A 222 13.62 36.88 -8.31
N VAL A 223 14.71 36.24 -8.76
CA VAL A 223 16.01 36.93 -8.89
C VAL A 223 16.01 37.65 -10.23
N GLY A 224 15.67 38.93 -10.18
CA GLY A 224 16.08 39.86 -11.21
C GLY A 224 17.61 39.83 -11.34
N CYS A 225 18.05 39.72 -12.59
CA CYS A 225 19.41 39.97 -13.09
C CYS A 225 20.44 38.82 -12.97
N SER A 226 20.75 38.28 -14.16
CA SER A 226 22.00 37.63 -14.59
C SER A 226 22.38 36.21 -14.11
N PHE A 227 22.05 35.27 -15.01
CA PHE A 227 22.93 34.31 -15.69
C PHE A 227 23.54 33.12 -14.89
N ASN A 228 23.03 31.93 -15.25
CA ASN A 228 23.59 30.58 -15.07
C ASN A 228 23.45 29.86 -13.72
N ILE A 229 22.26 29.86 -13.14
CA ILE A 229 21.82 28.71 -12.34
C ILE A 229 21.11 27.75 -13.31
N ARG A 230 21.62 26.52 -13.45
CA ARG A 230 21.04 25.50 -14.34
C ARG A 230 19.54 25.39 -14.10
N LYS A 231 18.74 25.52 -15.16
CA LYS A 231 17.27 25.36 -15.19
C LYS A 231 16.78 23.95 -14.82
N ASP A 232 17.69 23.07 -14.40
CA ASP A 232 17.49 21.63 -14.25
C ASP A 232 17.31 21.21 -12.78
N LEU A 233 17.41 22.12 -11.81
CA LEU A 233 17.05 21.85 -10.41
C LEU A 233 15.61 22.32 -10.14
N MET A 234 14.63 21.40 -10.20
CA MET A 234 13.28 21.68 -9.72
C MET A 234 13.09 21.11 -8.33
N PRO A 235 13.10 21.96 -7.29
CA PRO A 235 12.56 21.60 -6.01
C PRO A 235 11.02 21.72 -6.02
N TYR A 236 10.21 20.74 -5.54
CA TYR A 236 8.85 20.60 -6.13
C TYR A 236 7.68 19.96 -5.36
N ALA A 237 7.86 19.04 -4.40
CA ALA A 237 6.77 18.13 -4.00
C ALA A 237 5.49 18.84 -3.50
N LEU A 238 5.62 19.88 -2.67
CA LEU A 238 4.48 20.65 -2.15
C LEU A 238 3.66 21.35 -3.24
N GLN A 239 4.27 21.66 -4.41
CA GLN A 239 3.54 22.26 -5.54
C GLN A 239 2.43 21.35 -6.05
N TYR A 240 2.66 20.03 -6.08
CA TYR A 240 1.68 19.05 -6.52
C TYR A 240 0.72 18.63 -5.40
N LEU A 241 1.10 18.85 -4.14
CA LEU A 241 0.27 18.56 -2.97
C LEU A 241 -0.53 19.75 -2.45
N ARG A 242 -0.43 20.93 -3.09
CA ARG A 242 -1.02 22.20 -2.62
C ARG A 242 -2.52 22.14 -2.27
N ASP A 243 -3.27 21.24 -2.91
CA ASP A 243 -4.71 21.10 -2.68
C ASP A 243 -5.01 20.23 -1.43
N SER A 244 -3.98 19.61 -0.83
CA SER A 244 -4.02 18.67 0.29
C SER A 244 -3.24 19.13 1.53
N VAL A 245 -2.50 20.23 1.44
CA VAL A 245 -1.70 20.78 2.53
C VAL A 245 -1.91 22.30 2.63
N GLU A 246 -1.87 22.81 3.85
CA GLU A 246 -1.85 24.23 4.16
C GLU A 246 -0.51 24.61 4.78
N ARG A 247 -0.06 25.84 4.53
CA ARG A 247 1.17 26.38 5.09
C ARG A 247 0.83 27.61 5.91
N TYR A 248 1.35 27.68 7.13
CA TYR A 248 1.21 28.87 7.97
C TYR A 248 2.51 29.13 8.72
N VAL A 249 2.78 30.40 8.96
CA VAL A 249 3.90 30.82 9.81
C VAL A 249 3.35 31.00 11.21
N ASP A 250 3.91 30.26 12.16
CA ASP A 250 3.69 30.51 13.58
C ASP A 250 4.38 31.84 13.93
N LEU A 251 3.59 32.87 14.22
CA LEU A 251 4.08 34.22 14.50
C LEU A 251 4.85 34.29 15.83
N ASP A 252 4.56 33.39 16.78
CA ASP A 252 5.19 33.38 18.09
C ASP A 252 6.55 32.68 18.03
N ALA A 253 6.66 31.61 17.23
CA ALA A 253 7.88 30.84 17.05
C ALA A 253 8.74 31.29 15.86
N GLY A 254 8.18 32.06 14.92
CA GLY A 254 8.82 32.38 13.64
C GLY A 254 9.05 31.15 12.75
N VAL A 255 8.32 30.06 13.00
CA VAL A 255 8.51 28.77 12.32
C VAL A 255 7.45 28.59 11.24
N ASP A 256 7.90 28.23 10.05
CA ASP A 256 7.05 27.90 8.93
C ASP A 256 6.63 26.43 8.98
N ASN A 257 5.32 26.22 9.10
CA ASN A 257 4.71 24.92 9.33
C ASN A 257 3.85 24.47 8.15
N VAL A 258 3.87 23.17 7.90
CA VAL A 258 3.00 22.48 6.94
C VAL A 258 1.99 21.63 7.71
N VAL A 259 0.71 21.79 7.38
CA VAL A 259 -0.40 21.03 7.97
C VAL A 259 -1.14 20.28 6.88
N VAL A 260 -1.53 19.04 7.21
CA VAL A 260 -2.39 18.24 6.34
C VAL A 260 -3.84 18.70 6.47
N ILE A 261 -4.50 18.94 5.34
CA ILE A 261 -5.93 19.24 5.32
C ILE A 261 -6.70 17.95 5.62
N ASN A 262 -7.32 17.86 6.80
CA ASN A 262 -8.01 16.66 7.31
C ASN A 262 -9.40 16.39 6.69
N THR A 263 -9.58 16.85 5.45
CA THR A 263 -10.74 16.53 4.64
C THR A 263 -10.52 15.20 3.93
N HIS A 264 -11.57 14.36 3.84
CA HIS A 264 -11.46 13.02 3.26
C HIS A 264 -10.82 13.02 1.87
N ARG A 265 -11.24 13.94 0.99
CA ARG A 265 -10.72 14.03 -0.38
C ARG A 265 -9.20 14.26 -0.40
N GLN A 266 -8.73 15.15 0.46
CA GLN A 266 -7.32 15.51 0.60
C GLN A 266 -6.50 14.36 1.17
N LEU A 267 -7.02 13.68 2.20
CA LEU A 267 -6.40 12.50 2.77
C LEU A 267 -6.31 11.34 1.78
N VAL A 268 -7.34 11.12 0.95
CA VAL A 268 -7.32 10.12 -0.13
C VAL A 268 -6.30 10.46 -1.21
N ASN A 269 -6.14 11.74 -1.55
CA ASN A 269 -5.12 12.18 -2.50
C ASN A 269 -3.70 11.94 -1.96
N LEU A 270 -3.45 12.24 -0.69
CA LEU A 270 -2.18 11.90 -0.03
C LEU A 270 -1.96 10.39 0.02
N ALA A 271 -3.01 9.61 0.33
CA ALA A 271 -2.93 8.14 0.40
C ALA A 271 -2.59 7.54 -0.96
N PHE A 272 -3.21 8.06 -2.03
CA PHE A 272 -2.91 7.68 -3.39
C PHE A 272 -1.42 7.86 -3.70
N ASN A 273 -0.85 9.03 -3.39
CA ASN A 273 0.56 9.28 -3.68
C ASN A 273 1.50 8.43 -2.80
N LYS A 274 1.20 8.30 -1.50
CA LYS A 274 1.93 7.44 -0.54
C LYS A 274 1.99 5.99 -1.00
N ASN A 275 0.90 5.48 -1.59
CA ASN A 275 0.78 4.06 -1.93
C ASN A 275 1.80 3.56 -2.95
N ALA A 276 2.49 4.45 -3.66
CA ALA A 276 3.63 4.09 -4.50
C ALA A 276 4.77 3.41 -3.71
N LEU A 277 4.91 3.72 -2.41
CA LEU A 277 5.92 3.11 -1.54
C LEU A 277 5.44 1.84 -0.83
N VAL A 278 4.14 1.49 -0.92
CA VAL A 278 3.61 0.28 -0.27
C VAL A 278 4.35 -0.98 -0.75
N PRO A 279 4.49 -1.24 -2.06
CA PRO A 279 5.42 -2.23 -2.61
C PRO A 279 6.78 -2.36 -1.92
N LEU A 280 7.46 -1.22 -1.74
CA LEU A 280 8.83 -1.15 -1.26
C LEU A 280 8.93 -1.47 0.23
N PHE A 281 7.95 -1.01 1.01
CA PHE A 281 7.96 -1.12 2.48
C PHE A 281 6.99 -2.16 3.04
N ALA A 282 6.30 -2.94 2.21
CA ALA A 282 5.27 -3.87 2.69
C ALA A 282 5.79 -4.90 3.68
N LEU A 283 6.93 -5.55 3.38
CA LEU A 283 7.51 -6.56 4.28
C LEU A 283 7.99 -5.92 5.59
N ARG A 284 8.64 -4.75 5.52
CA ARG A 284 9.00 -3.93 6.70
C ARG A 284 7.78 -3.54 7.53
N SER A 285 6.69 -3.18 6.86
CA SER A 285 5.42 -2.78 7.48
C SER A 285 4.75 -3.96 8.19
N ALA A 286 4.77 -5.16 7.59
CA ALA A 286 4.24 -6.36 8.21
C ALA A 286 5.04 -6.75 9.46
N ILE A 287 6.37 -6.71 9.39
CA ILE A 287 7.25 -6.94 10.55
C ILE A 287 7.00 -5.89 11.63
N ALA A 288 6.91 -4.61 11.24
CA ALA A 288 6.64 -3.54 12.16
C ALA A 288 5.30 -3.69 12.89
N LEU A 289 4.22 -4.07 12.17
CA LEU A 289 2.91 -4.34 12.79
C LEU A 289 2.99 -5.49 13.80
N ALA A 290 3.66 -6.59 13.44
CA ALA A 290 3.85 -7.72 14.35
C ALA A 290 4.61 -7.30 15.62
N MET A 291 5.71 -6.55 15.47
CA MET A 291 6.53 -6.09 16.60
C MET A 291 5.84 -5.06 17.49
N VAL A 292 5.16 -4.07 16.89
CA VAL A 292 4.45 -3.00 17.61
C VAL A 292 3.32 -3.58 18.46
N SER A 293 2.57 -4.55 17.92
CA SER A 293 1.42 -5.15 18.62
C SER A 293 1.75 -5.93 19.89
N ARG A 294 3.03 -6.28 20.12
CA ARG A 294 3.50 -7.10 21.25
C ARG A 294 4.15 -6.29 22.37
N SER A 295 3.74 -5.02 22.49
CA SER A 295 4.14 -4.07 23.55
C SER A 295 5.66 -3.96 23.78
N PHE A 296 6.45 -4.25 22.74
CA PHE A 296 7.91 -4.11 22.71
C PHE A 296 8.66 -4.96 23.76
N SER A 297 8.03 -6.05 24.22
CA SER A 297 8.68 -7.06 25.05
C SER A 297 9.55 -8.02 24.21
N GLN A 298 10.42 -8.83 24.84
CA GLN A 298 11.15 -9.88 24.13
C GLN A 298 10.15 -10.89 23.54
N VAL A 299 10.22 -11.10 22.22
CA VAL A 299 9.33 -12.00 21.48
C VAL A 299 10.11 -13.14 20.87
N HIS A 300 9.52 -14.35 20.81
CA HIS A 300 10.13 -15.45 20.06
C HIS A 300 10.16 -15.18 18.56
N PHE A 301 11.29 -15.47 17.93
CA PHE A 301 11.51 -15.28 16.49
C PHE A 301 10.43 -15.96 15.64
N VAL A 302 10.11 -17.22 15.96
CA VAL A 302 9.12 -18.03 15.25
C VAL A 302 7.74 -17.36 15.26
N ASP A 303 7.32 -16.84 16.42
CA ASP A 303 6.03 -16.18 16.54
C ASP A 303 5.93 -14.92 15.66
N VAL A 304 7.02 -14.17 15.52
CA VAL A 304 7.06 -12.98 14.65
C VAL A 304 6.98 -13.40 13.19
N VAL A 305 7.69 -14.45 12.78
CA VAL A 305 7.59 -15.01 11.42
C VAL A 305 6.15 -15.44 11.12
N ASP A 306 5.47 -16.05 12.08
CA ASP A 306 4.09 -16.51 11.95
C ASP A 306 3.10 -15.35 11.82
N ASP A 307 3.22 -14.34 12.67
CA ASP A 307 2.39 -13.13 12.60
C ASP A 307 2.61 -12.39 11.25
N VAL A 308 3.87 -12.28 10.79
CA VAL A 308 4.19 -11.63 9.51
C VAL A 308 3.64 -12.43 8.33
N ALA A 309 3.75 -13.76 8.35
CA ALA A 309 3.18 -14.61 7.32
C ALA A 309 1.64 -14.49 7.26
N LEU A 310 0.99 -14.37 8.42
CA LEU A 310 -0.45 -14.14 8.53
C LEU A 310 -0.87 -12.78 7.95
N ILE A 311 -0.13 -11.71 8.26
CA ILE A 311 -0.36 -10.37 7.67
C ILE A 311 -0.21 -10.42 6.15
N CYS A 312 0.83 -11.10 5.64
CA CYS A 312 1.04 -11.26 4.19
C CYS A 312 -0.13 -12.02 3.53
N ASP A 313 -0.68 -13.04 4.19
CA ASP A 313 -1.84 -13.79 3.70
C ASP A 313 -3.11 -12.92 3.62
N TRP A 314 -3.39 -12.12 4.65
CA TRP A 314 -4.50 -11.17 4.65
C TRP A 314 -4.35 -10.10 3.57
N MET A 315 -3.11 -9.72 3.26
CA MET A 315 -2.77 -8.64 2.33
C MET A 315 -2.45 -9.11 0.91
N GLN A 316 -2.66 -10.38 0.58
CA GLN A 316 -2.36 -10.95 -0.75
C GLN A 316 -3.14 -10.29 -1.92
N PHE A 317 -4.27 -9.63 -1.63
CA PHE A 317 -5.03 -8.86 -2.64
C PHE A 317 -4.57 -7.41 -2.75
N GLU A 318 -3.78 -6.94 -1.79
CA GLU A 318 -3.29 -5.57 -1.74
C GLU A 318 -1.86 -5.44 -2.24
N VAL A 319 -1.00 -6.41 -1.91
CA VAL A 319 0.44 -6.36 -2.15
C VAL A 319 0.98 -7.73 -2.57
N ILE A 320 1.96 -7.70 -3.49
CA ILE A 320 2.79 -8.86 -3.83
C ILE A 320 4.09 -8.76 -3.02
N PHE A 321 4.25 -9.64 -2.02
CA PHE A 321 5.39 -9.59 -1.09
C PHE A 321 6.66 -10.27 -1.61
N CYS A 322 6.52 -11.34 -2.39
CA CYS A 322 7.62 -12.11 -2.96
C CYS A 322 7.26 -12.62 -4.36
N LYS A 323 8.26 -13.09 -5.10
CA LYS A 323 8.01 -13.78 -6.38
C LYS A 323 7.25 -15.09 -6.12
N PRO A 324 6.44 -15.57 -7.08
CA PRO A 324 5.70 -16.81 -6.91
C PRO A 324 6.60 -18.05 -6.83
N CYS A 325 7.86 -17.94 -7.28
CA CYS A 325 8.89 -18.97 -7.20
C CYS A 325 9.75 -18.90 -5.92
N GLU A 326 9.46 -17.99 -4.99
CA GLU A 326 10.20 -17.83 -3.73
C GLU A 326 9.40 -18.37 -2.54
N ASP A 327 10.10 -18.85 -1.50
CA ASP A 327 9.48 -19.16 -0.22
C ASP A 327 9.36 -17.90 0.64
N LEU A 328 8.12 -17.45 0.85
CA LEU A 328 7.81 -16.30 1.69
C LEU A 328 8.31 -16.46 3.12
N ARG A 329 8.25 -17.65 3.74
CA ARG A 329 8.69 -17.80 5.15
C ARG A 329 10.20 -17.70 5.25
N ALA A 330 10.94 -18.33 4.34
CA ALA A 330 12.38 -18.14 4.24
C ALA A 330 12.74 -16.67 3.99
N LEU A 331 12.02 -15.98 3.09
CA LEU A 331 12.23 -14.56 2.84
C LEU A 331 11.98 -13.69 4.09
N ILE A 332 10.89 -13.94 4.82
CA ILE A 332 10.59 -13.26 6.09
C ILE A 332 11.72 -13.50 7.10
N ALA A 333 12.18 -14.75 7.25
CA ALA A 333 13.25 -15.11 8.19
C ALA A 333 14.56 -14.39 7.85
N VAL A 334 14.96 -14.35 6.57
CA VAL A 334 16.15 -13.61 6.11
C VAL A 334 16.01 -12.11 6.39
N PHE A 335 14.82 -11.55 6.19
CA PHE A 335 14.57 -10.12 6.37
C PHE A 335 14.55 -9.71 7.85
N ILE A 336 14.08 -10.58 8.75
CA ILE A 336 14.14 -10.36 10.19
C ILE A 336 15.55 -10.64 10.73
N GLY A 337 16.28 -11.58 10.13
CA GLY A 337 17.58 -12.05 10.58
C GLY A 337 18.73 -11.03 10.51
N ARG A 338 19.96 -11.52 10.74
CA ARG A 338 21.17 -10.71 10.88
C ARG A 338 21.57 -9.96 9.60
N SER A 339 21.14 -10.44 8.44
CA SER A 339 21.33 -9.76 7.14
C SER A 339 20.32 -8.63 6.88
N GLY A 340 19.27 -8.52 7.69
CA GLY A 340 18.18 -7.57 7.50
C GLY A 340 17.96 -6.68 8.72
N LEU A 341 16.76 -6.72 9.29
CA LEU A 341 16.35 -5.83 10.37
C LEU A 341 17.08 -6.09 11.69
N SER A 342 17.73 -7.25 11.87
CA SER A 342 18.55 -7.54 13.05
C SER A 342 20.06 -7.32 12.82
N HIS A 343 20.45 -6.63 11.74
CA HIS A 343 21.87 -6.34 11.49
C HIS A 343 22.50 -5.56 12.63
N ILE A 344 23.71 -5.94 13.06
CA ILE A 344 24.36 -5.43 14.28
C ILE A 344 24.48 -3.90 14.28
N ASP A 345 24.91 -3.30 13.18
CA ASP A 345 25.19 -1.86 13.14
C ASP A 345 23.97 -0.97 12.89
N TYR A 346 23.07 -1.35 11.98
CA TYR A 346 21.99 -0.49 11.48
C TYR A 346 20.58 -1.12 11.52
N GLY A 347 20.45 -2.31 12.10
CA GLY A 347 19.16 -2.98 12.26
C GLY A 347 18.22 -2.25 13.24
N MET A 348 16.92 -2.42 13.07
CA MET A 348 15.90 -1.94 14.01
C MET A 348 15.65 -2.91 15.17
N LEU A 349 16.06 -4.17 15.00
CA LEU A 349 15.84 -5.27 15.92
C LEU A 349 17.17 -5.75 16.52
N ARG A 350 17.10 -6.33 17.71
CA ARG A 350 18.18 -7.10 18.33
C ARG A 350 17.74 -8.55 18.37
N LEU A 351 18.54 -9.43 17.79
CA LEU A 351 18.34 -10.87 17.82
C LEU A 351 19.26 -11.47 18.89
N GLU A 352 18.67 -12.08 19.91
CA GLU A 352 19.37 -12.81 20.96
C GLU A 352 19.29 -14.33 20.68
N GLY A 353 20.45 -14.96 20.56
CA GLY A 353 20.62 -16.37 20.16
C GLY A 353 21.69 -16.52 19.08
N GLY A 354 22.59 -17.49 19.24
CA GLY A 354 23.67 -17.83 18.33
C GLY A 354 23.23 -18.81 17.23
N GLU A 355 23.94 -18.82 16.09
CA GLU A 355 23.81 -19.88 15.08
C GLU A 355 24.25 -21.25 15.65
N GLU A 356 25.12 -21.26 16.65
CA GLU A 356 25.54 -22.47 17.38
C GLU A 356 24.43 -23.05 18.28
N ASP A 357 23.44 -22.23 18.69
CA ASP A 357 22.32 -22.67 19.55
C ASP A 357 21.26 -23.49 18.79
N GLU A 358 21.24 -23.44 17.44
CA GLU A 358 20.40 -24.30 16.59
C GLU A 358 20.89 -25.76 16.57
N ILE A 359 22.20 -25.98 16.69
CA ILE A 359 22.82 -27.32 16.62
C ILE A 359 22.66 -28.06 17.96
N GLU A 360 22.64 -27.34 19.10
CA GLU A 360 22.50 -27.92 20.44
C GLU A 360 21.08 -27.86 21.03
N GLY A 361 20.11 -27.29 20.30
CA GLY A 361 18.69 -27.34 20.65
C GLY A 361 18.33 -26.66 21.98
N LYS A 362 19.04 -25.58 22.38
CA LYS A 362 18.93 -25.09 23.77
C LYS A 362 18.53 -23.63 24.03
N VAL A 363 18.33 -22.76 23.05
CA VAL A 363 17.64 -21.48 23.33
C VAL A 363 16.78 -21.03 22.12
N PRO A 364 15.46 -20.81 22.30
CA PRO A 364 14.65 -20.25 21.22
C PRO A 364 15.09 -18.81 20.96
N MET A 365 15.43 -18.50 19.70
CA MET A 365 15.84 -17.15 19.30
C MET A 365 14.79 -16.12 19.71
N LYS A 366 15.25 -15.03 20.34
CA LYS A 366 14.41 -13.94 20.80
C LYS A 366 14.72 -12.65 20.06
N LEU A 367 13.69 -11.84 19.87
CA LEU A 367 13.73 -10.56 19.20
C LEU A 367 13.30 -9.46 20.16
N GLU A 368 14.01 -8.35 20.12
CA GLU A 368 13.67 -7.12 20.84
C GLU A 368 13.84 -5.91 19.93
N VAL A 369 13.06 -4.84 20.15
CA VAL A 369 13.29 -3.56 19.46
C VAL A 369 14.49 -2.87 20.09
N ARG A 370 15.42 -2.42 19.24
CA ARG A 370 16.75 -1.98 19.67
C ARG A 370 16.75 -0.78 20.62
N ASP A 371 16.00 0.26 20.26
CA ASP A 371 15.95 1.53 20.98
C ASP A 371 14.69 2.34 20.60
N ALA A 372 14.54 3.53 21.19
CA ALA A 372 13.42 4.42 20.93
C ALA A 372 13.35 4.91 19.48
N MET A 373 14.49 5.10 18.81
CA MET A 373 14.52 5.53 17.41
C MET A 373 14.04 4.41 16.49
N ALA A 374 14.50 3.18 16.72
CA ALA A 374 14.02 2.00 16.01
C ALA A 374 12.52 1.80 16.22
N LYS A 375 12.02 2.07 17.43
CA LYS A 375 10.58 2.06 17.72
C LYS A 375 9.81 3.07 16.85
N ASP A 376 10.27 4.32 16.78
CA ASP A 376 9.61 5.34 15.96
C ASP A 376 9.63 5.00 14.46
N LEU A 377 10.72 4.40 13.98
CA LEU A 377 10.83 3.90 12.61
C LEU A 377 9.88 2.73 12.33
N LEU A 378 9.77 1.76 13.25
CA LEU A 378 8.80 0.68 13.13
C LEU A 378 7.37 1.24 13.13
N MET A 379 7.05 2.21 13.99
CA MET A 379 5.75 2.88 13.97
C MET A 379 5.48 3.53 12.61
N PHE A 380 6.45 4.27 12.05
CA PHE A 380 6.37 4.83 10.70
C PHE A 380 6.10 3.77 9.64
N TYR A 381 6.86 2.66 9.63
CA TYR A 381 6.66 1.58 8.67
C TYR A 381 5.32 0.86 8.86
N SER A 382 4.83 0.69 10.09
CA SER A 382 3.54 0.03 10.36
C SER A 382 2.36 0.74 9.67
N ASN A 383 2.46 2.06 9.50
CA ASN A 383 1.43 2.90 8.90
C ASN A 383 1.31 2.75 7.37
N PHE A 384 2.15 1.92 6.72
CA PHE A 384 1.96 1.60 5.30
C PHE A 384 0.84 0.58 5.08
N LEU A 385 0.80 -0.50 5.86
CA LEU A 385 -0.21 -1.56 5.75
C LEU A 385 -1.43 -1.37 6.67
N ARG A 386 -1.28 -0.59 7.75
CA ARG A 386 -2.35 -0.32 8.72
C ARG A 386 -3.70 0.10 8.10
N PRO A 387 -3.79 0.98 7.08
CA PRO A 387 -5.08 1.36 6.50
C PRO A 387 -5.81 0.18 5.84
N PHE A 388 -5.07 -0.72 5.20
CA PHE A 388 -5.63 -1.88 4.51
C PHE A 388 -6.15 -2.93 5.50
N LEU A 389 -5.42 -3.16 6.60
CA LEU A 389 -5.89 -4.02 7.69
C LEU A 389 -7.11 -3.44 8.41
N GLN A 390 -7.17 -2.13 8.61
CA GLN A 390 -8.37 -1.45 9.13
C GLN A 390 -9.57 -1.65 8.20
N SER A 391 -9.37 -1.61 6.88
CA SER A 391 -10.42 -1.87 5.89
C SER A 391 -11.00 -3.28 6.05
N LEU A 392 -10.13 -4.28 6.19
CA LEU A 392 -10.52 -5.67 6.40
C LEU A 392 -11.28 -5.84 7.72
N TYR A 393 -10.78 -5.24 8.80
CA TYR A 393 -11.44 -5.24 10.11
C TYR A 393 -12.85 -4.67 10.03
N ILE A 394 -13.01 -3.50 9.41
CA ILE A 394 -14.31 -2.84 9.24
C ILE A 394 -15.29 -3.73 8.47
N VAL A 395 -14.86 -4.33 7.36
CA VAL A 395 -15.72 -5.20 6.54
C VAL A 395 -16.20 -6.41 7.36
N ILE A 396 -15.29 -7.08 8.06
CA ILE A 396 -15.61 -8.23 8.89
C ILE A 396 -16.56 -7.84 10.03
N ALA A 397 -16.28 -6.74 10.74
CA ALA A 397 -17.13 -6.27 11.83
C ALA A 397 -18.58 -6.00 11.37
N ARG A 398 -18.76 -5.46 10.16
CA ARG A 398 -20.09 -5.21 9.59
C ARG A 398 -20.81 -6.49 9.17
N LEU A 399 -20.11 -7.40 8.50
CA LEU A 399 -20.67 -8.69 8.11
C LEU A 399 -21.11 -9.51 9.33
N LEU A 400 -20.33 -9.49 10.42
CA LEU A 400 -20.70 -10.10 11.70
C LEU A 400 -21.92 -9.42 12.35
N SER A 401 -22.08 -8.11 12.17
CA SER A 401 -23.25 -7.36 12.63
C SER A 401 -24.53 -7.63 11.82
N GLY A 402 -24.43 -8.41 10.73
CA GLY A 402 -25.57 -8.77 9.88
C GLY A 402 -25.90 -7.75 8.78
N ASP A 403 -24.98 -6.83 8.46
CA ASP A 403 -25.15 -5.94 7.31
C ASP A 403 -24.96 -6.71 5.99
N ASP A 404 -25.89 -6.57 5.04
CA ASP A 404 -25.66 -6.93 3.64
C ASP A 404 -24.63 -5.94 3.04
N VAL A 405 -23.38 -6.36 2.89
CA VAL A 405 -22.32 -5.54 2.32
C VAL A 405 -22.13 -5.93 0.85
N THR A 406 -22.70 -5.17 -0.08
CA THR A 406 -22.49 -5.37 -1.52
C THR A 406 -21.36 -4.48 -2.05
N GLU A 407 -20.75 -4.85 -3.20
CA GLU A 407 -19.69 -4.05 -3.85
C GLU A 407 -20.16 -2.64 -4.27
N GLY A 408 -21.47 -2.40 -4.31
CA GLY A 408 -22.12 -1.12 -4.61
C GLY A 408 -22.38 -0.23 -3.38
N ASP A 409 -22.31 -0.77 -2.15
CA ASP A 409 -22.58 -0.02 -0.91
C ASP A 409 -21.40 0.84 -0.45
N PHE A 410 -20.23 0.68 -1.08
CA PHE A 410 -19.02 1.45 -0.79
C PHE A 410 -19.03 2.85 -1.44
N ILE A 411 -20.18 3.51 -1.42
CA ILE A 411 -20.32 4.95 -1.70
C ILE A 411 -20.12 5.68 -0.38
N TYR A 412 -19.09 6.53 -0.31
CA TYR A 412 -18.52 7.06 0.92
C TYR A 412 -19.52 7.76 1.86
N ASP A 413 -20.50 8.49 1.32
CA ASP A 413 -21.47 9.27 2.12
C ASP A 413 -22.36 8.40 3.01
N HIS A 414 -22.61 7.14 2.63
CA HIS A 414 -23.36 6.20 3.46
C HIS A 414 -22.44 5.45 4.44
N PHE A 415 -21.17 5.25 4.08
CA PHE A 415 -20.20 4.44 4.81
C PHE A 415 -19.53 5.20 5.97
N TYR A 416 -19.10 6.44 5.75
CA TYR A 416 -18.45 7.28 6.77
C TYR A 416 -19.43 7.70 7.88
N ASN A 417 -20.65 8.12 7.51
CA ASN A 417 -21.70 8.49 8.46
C ASN A 417 -22.18 7.31 9.32
N LYS A 418 -22.03 6.05 8.86
CA LYS A 418 -22.32 4.85 9.64
C LYS A 418 -21.12 4.40 10.48
N LEU A 419 -19.88 4.54 10.01
CA LEU A 419 -18.66 4.23 10.76
C LEU A 419 -18.53 5.06 12.04
N VAL A 420 -18.81 6.37 11.94
CA VAL A 420 -18.88 7.26 13.12
C VAL A 420 -19.94 6.78 14.12
N LYS A 421 -21.05 6.20 13.66
CA LYS A 421 -22.09 5.63 14.55
C LYS A 421 -21.69 4.32 15.22
N VAL A 422 -20.89 3.48 14.56
CA VAL A 422 -20.39 2.21 15.12
C VAL A 422 -19.32 2.46 16.20
N GLN A 423 -18.43 3.44 16.01
CA GLN A 423 -17.45 3.82 17.04
C GLN A 423 -18.08 4.44 18.30
N LEU A 424 -19.31 4.95 18.21
CA LEU A 424 -20.09 5.44 19.35
C LEU A 424 -20.79 4.32 20.16
N GLN A 425 -20.70 3.06 19.73
CA GLN A 425 -21.31 1.91 20.41
C GLN A 425 -20.26 0.92 20.91
N SER A 426 -19.36 1.35 21.80
CA SER A 426 -18.70 0.44 22.76
C SER A 426 -19.50 0.41 24.07
N PRO A 427 -19.36 -0.62 24.93
CA PRO A 427 -20.41 -1.04 25.84
C PRO A 427 -20.68 0.00 26.93
N LYS A 428 -21.97 0.26 27.16
CA LYS A 428 -22.48 1.05 28.28
C LYS A 428 -21.86 0.53 29.59
N GLN A 429 -20.96 1.32 30.19
CA GLN A 429 -20.79 1.24 31.63
C GLN A 429 -22.09 1.75 32.27
N SER A 430 -22.64 0.95 33.18
CA SER A 430 -23.84 1.30 33.94
C SER A 430 -23.57 2.55 34.77
N GLY A 431 -24.47 3.53 34.67
CA GLY A 431 -24.41 4.75 35.45
C GLY A 431 -25.58 5.65 35.07
N ASN A 432 -26.52 5.79 35.99
CA ASN A 432 -27.70 6.64 35.84
C ASN A 432 -27.30 8.08 35.47
N GLY A 433 -27.83 8.55 34.34
CA GLY A 433 -27.62 9.91 33.85
C GLY A 433 -28.35 10.14 32.53
N ALA A 434 -29.56 9.59 32.40
CA ALA A 434 -30.44 9.90 31.28
C ALA A 434 -31.23 11.16 31.63
N GLU A 435 -30.70 12.33 31.29
CA GLU A 435 -31.44 13.53 30.89
C GLU A 435 -30.44 14.65 30.60
N ILE A 436 -30.77 15.52 29.65
CA ILE A 436 -29.96 16.65 29.14
C ILE A 436 -28.96 16.31 28.02
N ILE A 437 -29.45 15.73 26.91
CA ILE A 437 -28.83 15.95 25.58
C ILE A 437 -29.96 16.14 24.55
N SER A 438 -30.63 17.30 24.59
CA SER A 438 -31.63 17.63 23.56
C SER A 438 -31.51 19.04 22.96
N ARG A 439 -30.54 19.88 23.38
CA ARG A 439 -30.41 21.24 22.82
C ARG A 439 -28.98 21.79 22.85
N ILE A 440 -28.08 21.20 22.05
CA ILE A 440 -26.82 21.87 21.70
C ILE A 440 -26.70 21.82 20.17
N PRO A 441 -26.53 22.96 19.48
CA PRO A 441 -26.43 22.99 18.03
C PRO A 441 -25.19 22.22 17.55
N LEU A 442 -25.36 21.43 16.48
CA LEU A 442 -24.42 20.50 15.86
C LEU A 442 -23.00 21.06 15.58
N PHE A 443 -22.80 22.36 15.63
CA PHE A 443 -21.51 23.01 15.42
C PHE A 443 -20.58 22.92 16.65
N SER A 444 -21.11 22.83 17.87
CA SER A 444 -20.29 22.84 19.09
C SER A 444 -19.84 21.45 19.55
N LEU A 445 -20.41 20.37 19.00
CA LEU A 445 -19.99 18.98 19.27
C LEU A 445 -18.76 18.58 18.43
N PHE A 446 -18.48 19.31 17.35
CA PHE A 446 -17.34 19.07 16.45
C PHE A 446 -16.02 19.57 17.06
N LEU A 447 -16.06 20.66 17.82
CA LEU A 447 -14.88 21.22 18.51
C LEU A 447 -14.49 20.44 19.78
N PHE A 448 -15.45 19.78 20.44
CA PHE A 448 -15.15 19.00 21.65
C PHE A 448 -14.49 17.65 21.36
N LEU A 449 -14.67 17.10 20.15
CA LEU A 449 -13.98 15.89 19.69
C LEU A 449 -12.52 16.10 19.27
N VAL A 450 -12.05 17.36 19.17
CA VAL A 450 -10.68 17.67 18.72
C VAL A 450 -9.73 17.95 19.90
N SER A 451 -10.24 18.21 21.12
CA SER A 451 -9.40 18.70 22.22
C SER A 451 -8.84 17.64 23.19
N CYS A 452 -9.10 16.34 22.96
CA CYS A 452 -8.54 15.25 23.78
C CYS A 452 -7.72 14.28 22.93
N TYR A 453 -6.59 14.75 22.37
CA TYR A 453 -5.67 13.90 21.61
C TYR A 453 -4.26 13.96 22.21
N SER A 454 -4.04 13.11 23.22
CA SER A 454 -2.70 12.67 23.59
C SER A 454 -2.32 11.53 22.66
N CYS A 455 -1.38 11.80 21.73
CA CYS A 455 -0.46 10.93 20.97
C CYS A 455 -0.84 9.50 20.47
N HIS A 456 -2.01 8.92 20.74
CA HIS A 456 -2.34 7.50 20.44
C HIS A 456 -3.84 7.27 20.14
N SER A 457 -4.42 7.97 19.16
CA SER A 457 -5.86 7.83 18.90
C SER A 457 -6.22 7.58 17.42
N LYS A 458 -6.52 6.30 17.15
CA LYS A 458 -7.75 5.74 16.53
C LYS A 458 -8.55 6.62 15.54
N SER A 459 -7.90 7.34 14.64
CA SER A 459 -8.55 7.85 13.42
C SER A 459 -8.59 6.75 12.36
N VAL A 460 -9.74 6.57 11.72
CA VAL A 460 -9.84 5.73 10.51
C VAL A 460 -8.91 6.37 9.48
N GLU A 461 -7.86 5.65 9.10
CA GLU A 461 -6.90 6.12 8.11
C GLU A 461 -7.61 6.26 6.77
N ALA A 462 -7.06 6.99 5.80
CA ALA A 462 -7.72 7.27 4.52
C ALA A 462 -7.97 5.99 3.71
N VAL A 463 -9.03 5.25 4.05
CA VAL A 463 -9.42 3.99 3.45
C VAL A 463 -10.21 4.29 2.18
N ASN A 464 -9.73 3.75 1.06
CA ASN A 464 -10.40 3.90 -0.22
C ASN A 464 -11.39 2.75 -0.49
N SER A 465 -12.28 2.96 -1.46
CA SER A 465 -13.34 2.01 -1.83
C SER A 465 -12.81 0.65 -2.36
N ASP A 466 -11.62 0.58 -2.94
CA ASP A 466 -11.06 -0.67 -3.46
C ASP A 466 -10.41 -1.52 -2.38
N SER A 467 -9.88 -0.91 -1.31
CA SER A 467 -9.43 -1.65 -0.13
C SER A 467 -10.57 -2.48 0.49
N PHE A 468 -11.77 -1.90 0.54
CA PHE A 468 -12.96 -2.65 0.95
C PHE A 468 -13.35 -3.77 -0.04
N ARG A 469 -13.25 -3.52 -1.35
CA ARG A 469 -13.50 -4.54 -2.37
C ARG A 469 -12.48 -5.68 -2.31
N ASN A 470 -11.21 -5.37 -2.09
CA ASN A 470 -10.15 -6.35 -1.92
C ASN A 470 -10.36 -7.16 -0.65
N SER A 471 -10.84 -6.55 0.44
CA SER A 471 -11.24 -7.25 1.65
C SER A 471 -12.36 -8.27 1.39
N LEU A 472 -13.42 -7.89 0.65
CA LEU A 472 -14.46 -8.85 0.24
C LEU A 472 -13.92 -9.96 -0.67
N ARG A 473 -13.05 -9.63 -1.62
CA ARG A 473 -12.40 -10.63 -2.50
C ARG A 473 -11.58 -11.63 -1.69
N PHE A 474 -10.84 -11.15 -0.69
CA PHE A 474 -10.09 -11.99 0.24
C PHE A 474 -11.01 -12.95 1.02
N LEU A 475 -12.09 -12.44 1.62
CA LEU A 475 -13.03 -13.27 2.38
C LEU A 475 -13.70 -14.35 1.49
N ARG A 476 -14.06 -14.00 0.26
CA ARG A 476 -14.59 -14.95 -0.73
C ARG A 476 -13.57 -15.99 -1.15
N TYR A 477 -12.33 -15.56 -1.34
CA TYR A 477 -11.23 -16.43 -1.70
C TYR A 477 -10.94 -17.48 -0.62
N LYS A 478 -10.98 -17.07 0.65
CA LYS A 478 -10.79 -17.97 1.81
C LYS A 478 -12.04 -18.79 2.17
N THR A 479 -13.09 -18.71 1.34
CA THR A 479 -14.42 -19.32 1.55
C THR A 479 -15.11 -18.91 2.86
N ILE A 480 -14.68 -17.81 3.48
CA ILE A 480 -15.28 -17.25 4.70
C ILE A 480 -16.57 -16.53 4.35
N LEU A 481 -16.62 -15.90 3.19
CA LEU A 481 -17.83 -15.29 2.63
C LEU A 481 -18.22 -16.03 1.35
N SER A 482 -19.48 -16.40 1.19
CA SER A 482 -19.94 -17.03 -0.06
C SER A 482 -19.81 -16.08 -1.25
N SER A 483 -19.75 -16.64 -2.46
CA SER A 483 -19.62 -15.85 -3.70
C SER A 483 -20.79 -14.88 -3.91
N ASP A 484 -22.00 -15.24 -3.45
CA ASP A 484 -23.20 -14.40 -3.44
C ASP A 484 -23.30 -13.48 -2.21
N SER A 485 -22.32 -13.54 -1.30
CA SER A 485 -22.20 -12.75 -0.06
C SER A 485 -23.32 -12.94 0.95
N LYS A 486 -24.09 -14.03 0.85
CA LYS A 486 -25.21 -14.33 1.77
C LYS A 486 -24.82 -15.18 2.98
N HIS A 487 -23.78 -15.99 2.86
CA HIS A 487 -23.33 -16.89 3.91
C HIS A 487 -21.95 -16.49 4.40
N LEU A 488 -21.85 -16.23 5.70
CA LEU A 488 -20.61 -15.90 6.39
C LEU A 488 -20.26 -17.01 7.37
N GLU A 489 -19.05 -17.56 7.24
CA GLU A 489 -18.45 -18.46 8.21
C GLU A 489 -18.00 -17.65 9.44
N ARG A 490 -18.91 -17.49 10.40
CA ARG A 490 -18.75 -16.56 11.53
C ARG A 490 -17.54 -16.85 12.41
N GLU A 491 -17.23 -18.11 12.66
CA GLU A 491 -16.10 -18.51 13.54
C GLU A 491 -14.76 -18.03 12.98
N ARG A 492 -14.45 -18.37 11.72
CA ARG A 492 -13.22 -17.90 11.05
C ARG A 492 -13.19 -16.39 10.84
N ALA A 493 -14.35 -15.77 10.60
CA ALA A 493 -14.43 -14.31 10.53
C ALA A 493 -14.07 -13.65 11.88
N GLU A 494 -14.52 -14.24 12.99
CA GLU A 494 -14.22 -13.78 14.36
C GLU A 494 -12.75 -13.98 14.73
N GLU A 495 -12.13 -15.09 14.32
CA GLU A 495 -10.70 -15.33 14.48
C GLU A 495 -9.86 -14.25 13.79
N ILE A 496 -10.17 -13.94 12.53
CA ILE A 496 -9.49 -12.88 11.78
C ILE A 496 -9.73 -11.52 12.44
N ARG A 497 -10.96 -11.23 12.87
CA ARG A 497 -11.29 -9.99 13.58
C ARG A 497 -10.45 -9.82 14.84
N SER A 498 -10.33 -10.87 15.65
CA SER A 498 -9.57 -10.88 16.90
C SER A 498 -8.07 -10.68 16.65
N GLY A 499 -7.53 -11.32 15.60
CA GLY A 499 -6.15 -11.11 15.17
C GLY A 499 -5.89 -9.67 14.70
N LEU A 500 -6.81 -9.09 13.93
CA LEU A 500 -6.73 -7.69 13.50
C LEU A 500 -6.83 -6.71 14.66
N GLN A 501 -7.68 -6.95 15.67
CA GLN A 501 -7.78 -6.11 16.87
C GLN A 501 -6.46 -6.05 17.62
N ARG A 502 -5.80 -7.20 17.78
CA ARG A 502 -4.47 -7.30 18.39
C ARG A 502 -3.44 -6.48 17.61
N LEU A 503 -3.34 -6.68 16.30
CA LEU A 503 -2.36 -6.02 15.44
C LEU A 503 -2.58 -4.52 15.29
N LEU A 504 -3.85 -4.07 15.35
CA LEU A 504 -4.22 -2.67 15.21
C LEU A 504 -4.30 -1.92 16.55
N GLU A 505 -4.21 -2.62 17.68
CA GLU A 505 -4.40 -2.09 19.04
C GLU A 505 -5.78 -1.40 19.23
N ILE A 506 -6.83 -1.99 18.66
CA ILE A 506 -8.20 -1.41 18.62
C ILE A 506 -9.10 -1.96 19.72
#